data_AF-A0AAP4BVE7-F1
#
_entry.id   AF-A0AAP4BVE7-F1
#
_cell.length_a   1.000
_cell.length_b   1.000
_cell.length_c   1.000
_cell.angle_alpha   90.00
_cell.angle_beta   90.00
_cell.angle_gamma   90.00
#
_symmetry.space_group_name_H-M   'P 1'
#
loop_
_entity.id
_entity.type
_entity.pdbx_description
1 polymer ?
#
loop_
_entity_poly.entity_id
_entity_poly.type
_entity_poly.pdbx_seq_one_letter_code
_entity_poly.pdbx_strand_id
1 'polypeptide(L)'
;MKAEVRPEHDPHGSENHKSDRVNTLLIAAIVALATAVGVVGTYLVFGGKNDFADREEKRELYEEYECAKASQLDERFIASAAAVDVLADSNASPSEKKTALDVQLDLRGLLDSGVPLTPTPHTSRCEGWVWETHMKYLDPQKFKDFTYQDAEDEGLV
;
A
#
# COMPACT_ATOMS: atom_id res chain seq x y z
N MET A 1 67.77 48.92 -50.58
CA MET A 1 67.14 47.62 -50.89
C MET A 1 66.81 46.95 -49.56
N LYS A 2 65.52 46.92 -49.18
CA LYS A 2 65.03 46.34 -47.92
C LYS A 2 64.24 45.09 -48.30
N ALA A 3 64.64 43.94 -47.76
CA ALA A 3 63.95 42.67 -47.93
C ALA A 3 62.83 42.57 -46.88
N GLU A 4 61.61 42.30 -47.33
CA GLU A 4 60.42 42.13 -46.50
C GLU A 4 60.06 40.65 -46.50
N VAL A 5 60.18 40.01 -45.34
CA VAL A 5 59.79 38.61 -45.10
C VAL A 5 58.33 38.59 -44.66
N ARG A 6 57.45 37.98 -45.47
CA ARG A 6 56.05 37.74 -45.10
C ARG A 6 55.91 36.39 -44.38
N PRO A 7 55.13 36.30 -43.30
CA PRO A 7 54.74 35.03 -42.71
C PRO A 7 53.55 34.42 -43.46
N GLU A 8 53.62 33.12 -43.70
CA GLU A 8 52.56 32.29 -44.27
C GLU A 8 51.54 31.98 -43.18
N HIS A 9 50.28 32.32 -43.43
CA HIS A 9 49.17 32.20 -42.49
C HIS A 9 48.30 31.02 -42.93
N ASP A 10 48.33 29.95 -42.16
CA ASP A 10 47.43 28.81 -42.30
C ASP A 10 46.26 28.97 -41.33
N PRO A 11 45.00 28.83 -41.77
CA PRO A 11 43.99 28.32 -40.86
C PRO A 11 43.08 27.30 -41.54
N HIS A 12 43.40 26.03 -41.35
CA HIS A 12 42.38 24.98 -41.27
C HIS A 12 41.54 25.19 -39.99
N GLY A 13 40.24 25.42 -40.13
CA GLY A 13 39.35 25.42 -38.98
C GLY A 13 37.93 25.89 -39.27
N SER A 14 37.10 25.04 -39.90
CA SER A 14 35.65 25.29 -39.91
C SER A 14 34.79 24.06 -40.26
N GLU A 15 34.96 22.92 -39.60
CA GLU A 15 34.02 21.79 -39.73
C GLU A 15 33.49 21.20 -38.41
N ASN A 16 33.93 21.70 -37.25
CA ASN A 16 33.50 21.13 -35.96
C ASN A 16 32.14 21.66 -35.46
N HIS A 17 31.62 22.77 -36.00
CA HIS A 17 30.48 23.44 -35.38
C HIS A 17 29.10 22.82 -35.69
N LYS A 18 28.98 22.02 -36.75
CA LYS A 18 27.70 21.44 -37.19
C LYS A 18 27.42 20.07 -36.53
N SER A 19 28.47 19.31 -36.24
CA SER A 19 28.38 17.99 -35.59
C SER A 19 27.91 18.11 -34.13
N ASP A 20 28.39 19.11 -33.40
CA ASP A 20 28.05 19.32 -31.99
C ASP A 20 26.57 19.67 -31.77
N ARG A 21 25.95 20.39 -32.71
CA ARG A 21 24.52 20.77 -32.61
C ARG A 21 23.60 19.57 -32.80
N VAL A 22 23.96 18.65 -33.70
CA VAL A 22 23.16 17.43 -33.94
C VAL A 22 23.28 16.48 -32.74
N ASN A 23 24.49 16.31 -32.19
CA ASN A 23 24.71 15.50 -30.99
C ASN A 23 24.01 16.10 -29.75
N THR A 24 24.01 17.42 -29.60
CA THR A 24 23.31 18.09 -28.49
C THR A 24 21.79 17.91 -28.57
N LEU A 25 21.20 17.98 -29.77
CA LEU A 25 19.77 17.75 -29.96
C LEU A 25 19.38 16.29 -29.71
N LEU A 26 20.22 15.34 -30.12
CA LEU A 26 19.99 13.92 -29.89
C LEU A 26 20.04 13.58 -28.38
N ILE A 27 21.02 14.11 -27.66
CA ILE A 27 21.16 13.92 -26.21
C ILE A 27 19.97 14.56 -25.47
N ALA A 28 19.55 15.77 -25.85
CA ALA A 28 18.40 16.43 -25.26
C ALA A 28 17.09 15.61 -25.47
N ALA A 29 16.91 15.02 -26.66
CA ALA A 29 15.75 14.17 -26.95
C ALA A 29 15.75 12.87 -26.13
N ILE A 30 16.93 12.23 -25.95
CA ILE A 30 17.06 11.03 -25.11
C ILE A 30 16.78 11.33 -23.65
N VAL A 31 17.30 12.44 -23.12
CA VAL A 31 17.04 12.88 -21.74
C VAL A 31 15.56 13.21 -21.54
N ALA A 32 14.90 13.85 -22.50
CA ALA A 32 13.47 14.15 -22.44
C ALA A 32 12.59 12.87 -22.49
N LEU A 33 12.98 11.87 -23.29
CA LEU A 33 12.31 10.57 -23.31
C LEU A 33 12.49 9.80 -22.00
N ALA A 34 13.70 9.81 -21.44
CA ALA A 34 13.99 9.15 -20.17
C ALA A 34 13.23 9.79 -18.99
N THR A 35 13.10 11.12 -18.95
CA THR A 35 12.32 11.81 -17.92
C THR A 35 10.82 11.60 -18.10
N ALA A 36 10.30 11.59 -19.34
CA ALA A 36 8.89 11.31 -19.58
C ALA A 36 8.49 9.90 -19.13
N VAL A 37 9.31 8.88 -19.43
CA VAL A 37 9.06 7.49 -18.98
C VAL A 37 9.21 7.35 -17.47
N GLY A 38 10.21 7.99 -16.86
CA GLY A 38 10.40 7.96 -15.40
C GLY A 38 9.28 8.64 -14.62
N VAL A 39 8.79 9.78 -15.11
CA VAL A 39 7.69 10.54 -14.46
C VAL A 39 6.35 9.83 -14.65
N VAL A 40 6.05 9.28 -15.83
CA VAL A 40 4.81 8.51 -16.05
C VAL A 40 4.84 7.17 -15.29
N GLY A 41 5.99 6.49 -15.24
CA GLY A 41 6.16 5.25 -14.48
C GLY A 41 5.98 5.48 -12.98
N THR A 42 6.55 6.55 -12.43
CA THR A 42 6.32 6.93 -11.02
C THR A 42 4.89 7.38 -10.77
N TYR A 43 4.24 8.09 -11.70
CA TYR A 43 2.82 8.44 -11.56
C TYR A 43 1.89 7.23 -11.64
N LEU A 44 2.22 6.16 -12.38
CA LEU A 44 1.42 4.93 -12.42
C LEU A 44 1.64 4.06 -11.18
N VAL A 45 2.84 4.11 -10.59
CA VAL A 45 3.18 3.37 -9.36
C VAL A 45 2.68 4.08 -8.09
N PHE A 46 2.60 5.41 -8.09
CA PHE A 46 2.22 6.20 -6.90
C PHE A 46 0.94 7.02 -7.05
N GLY A 47 0.42 7.21 -8.27
CA GLY A 47 -0.81 7.92 -8.55
C GLY A 47 -2.00 6.97 -8.63
N GLY A 48 -2.16 6.16 -7.57
CA GLY A 48 -3.32 5.31 -7.38
C GLY A 48 -4.57 6.11 -7.69
N LYS A 49 -5.28 5.67 -8.73
CA LYS A 49 -6.67 6.08 -8.91
C LYS A 49 -7.37 5.74 -7.60
N ASN A 50 -8.09 6.69 -7.04
CA ASN A 50 -9.11 6.34 -6.07
C ASN A 50 -10.13 5.49 -6.85
N ASP A 51 -9.95 4.17 -6.87
CA ASP A 51 -10.79 3.25 -7.64
C ASP A 51 -12.19 3.09 -7.02
N PHE A 52 -12.41 3.64 -5.82
CA PHE A 52 -13.72 3.70 -5.16
C PHE A 52 -14.37 5.06 -5.38
N ALA A 53 -15.70 5.09 -5.57
CA ALA A 53 -16.46 6.31 -5.81
C ALA A 53 -16.46 7.20 -4.56
N ASP A 54 -16.46 6.59 -3.37
CA ASP A 54 -16.29 7.28 -2.09
C ASP A 54 -15.58 6.41 -1.02
N ARG A 55 -15.27 7.03 0.13
CA ARG A 55 -14.55 6.38 1.24
C ARG A 55 -15.43 5.41 2.03
N GLU A 56 -16.73 5.61 2.01
CA GLU A 56 -17.69 4.76 2.72
C GLU A 56 -17.82 3.43 1.97
N GLU A 57 -18.01 3.47 0.65
CA GLU A 57 -17.96 2.29 -0.23
C GLU A 57 -16.65 1.49 -0.04
N LYS A 58 -15.49 2.17 -0.04
CA LYS A 58 -14.21 1.50 0.23
C LYS A 58 -14.20 0.78 1.59
N ARG A 59 -14.77 1.41 2.63
CA ARG A 59 -14.83 0.84 3.97
C ARG A 59 -15.74 -0.38 4.00
N GLU A 60 -16.91 -0.30 3.39
CA GLU A 60 -17.86 -1.42 3.36
C GLU A 60 -17.28 -2.63 2.63
N LEU A 61 -16.72 -2.43 1.44
CA LEU A 61 -16.07 -3.51 0.68
C LEU A 61 -14.84 -4.07 1.40
N TYR A 62 -14.09 -3.22 2.11
CA TYR A 62 -12.95 -3.69 2.89
C TYR A 62 -13.35 -4.52 4.11
N GLU A 63 -14.39 -4.11 4.83
CA GLU A 63 -14.94 -4.88 5.96
C GLU A 63 -15.47 -6.23 5.48
N GLU A 64 -16.13 -6.27 4.33
CA GLU A 64 -16.61 -7.52 3.72
C GLU A 64 -15.46 -8.41 3.25
N TYR A 65 -14.42 -7.83 2.64
CA TYR A 65 -13.18 -8.52 2.25
C TYR A 65 -12.46 -9.17 3.44
N GLU A 66 -12.21 -8.41 4.50
CA GLU A 66 -11.54 -8.94 5.69
C GLU A 66 -12.43 -9.98 6.39
N CYS A 67 -13.76 -9.83 6.34
CA CYS A 67 -14.69 -10.80 6.90
C CYS A 67 -14.66 -12.12 6.12
N ALA A 68 -14.67 -12.06 4.79
CA ALA A 68 -14.54 -13.22 3.92
C ALA A 68 -13.22 -13.97 4.19
N LYS A 69 -12.12 -13.24 4.37
CA LYS A 69 -10.82 -13.84 4.74
C LYS A 69 -10.81 -14.43 6.13
N ALA A 70 -11.37 -13.72 7.11
CA ALA A 70 -11.47 -14.20 8.48
C ALA A 70 -12.30 -15.49 8.57
N SER A 71 -13.36 -15.62 7.77
CA SER A 71 -14.19 -16.84 7.73
C SER A 71 -13.44 -18.10 7.27
N GLN A 72 -12.31 -17.94 6.58
CA GLN A 72 -11.46 -19.05 6.13
C GLN A 72 -10.41 -19.46 7.18
N LEU A 73 -10.20 -18.64 8.20
CA LEU A 73 -9.22 -18.90 9.25
C LEU A 73 -9.86 -19.69 10.39
N ASP A 74 -9.00 -20.36 11.17
CA ASP A 74 -9.43 -21.01 12.40
C ASP A 74 -9.91 -19.96 13.42
N GLU A 75 -11.12 -20.15 13.92
CA GLU A 75 -11.79 -19.22 14.84
C GLU A 75 -10.96 -18.98 16.11
N ARG A 76 -10.31 -20.04 16.61
CA ARG A 76 -9.46 -19.97 17.81
C ARG A 76 -8.21 -19.14 17.53
N PHE A 77 -7.66 -19.24 16.31
CA PHE A 77 -6.54 -18.40 15.89
C PHE A 77 -6.92 -16.91 15.88
N ILE A 78 -8.06 -16.54 15.28
CA ILE A 78 -8.50 -15.13 15.23
C ILE A 78 -8.81 -14.59 16.62
N ALA A 79 -9.56 -15.35 17.44
CA ALA A 79 -9.86 -14.97 18.82
C ALA A 79 -8.58 -14.79 19.66
N SER A 80 -7.60 -15.68 19.47
CA SER A 80 -6.32 -15.57 20.16
C SER A 80 -5.56 -14.31 19.77
N ALA A 81 -5.46 -14.02 18.46
CA ALA A 81 -4.80 -12.83 17.96
C ALA A 81 -5.46 -11.55 18.50
N ALA A 82 -6.78 -11.44 18.39
CA ALA A 82 -7.55 -10.30 18.92
C ALA A 82 -7.30 -10.08 20.43
N ALA A 83 -7.32 -11.15 21.22
CA ALA A 83 -7.05 -11.06 22.64
C ALA A 83 -5.59 -10.67 22.96
N VAL A 84 -4.62 -11.17 22.20
CA VAL A 84 -3.21 -10.77 22.36
C VAL A 84 -3.04 -9.29 22.07
N ASP A 85 -3.65 -8.76 21.01
CA ASP A 85 -3.54 -7.34 20.64
C ASP A 85 -4.08 -6.43 21.74
N VAL A 86 -5.24 -6.76 22.33
CA VAL A 86 -5.81 -6.03 23.49
C VAL A 86 -4.92 -6.11 24.73
N LEU A 87 -4.35 -7.27 25.02
CA LEU A 87 -3.45 -7.44 26.17
C LEU A 87 -2.15 -6.66 25.99
N ALA A 88 -1.63 -6.60 24.76
CA ALA A 88 -0.43 -5.86 24.39
C ALA A 88 -0.66 -4.34 24.34
N ASP A 89 -1.88 -3.89 24.09
CA ASP A 89 -2.24 -2.47 24.06
C ASP A 89 -2.12 -1.83 25.46
N SER A 90 -1.21 -0.86 25.59
CA SER A 90 -1.03 -0.10 26.83
C SER A 90 -2.22 0.80 27.18
N ASN A 91 -3.03 1.16 26.18
CA ASN A 91 -4.17 2.06 26.31
C ASN A 91 -5.50 1.33 26.50
N ALA A 92 -5.54 0.00 26.30
CA ALA A 92 -6.74 -0.79 26.55
C ALA A 92 -7.17 -0.70 28.01
N SER A 93 -8.47 -0.52 28.22
CA SER A 93 -9.08 -0.40 29.54
C SER A 93 -8.92 -1.70 30.36
N PRO A 94 -8.97 -1.62 31.70
CA PRO A 94 -8.95 -2.83 32.54
C PRO A 94 -10.06 -3.83 32.20
N SER A 95 -11.24 -3.34 31.79
CA SER A 95 -12.35 -4.19 31.33
C SER A 95 -12.04 -4.91 30.02
N GLU A 96 -11.48 -4.22 29.02
CA GLU A 96 -11.08 -4.85 27.75
C GLU A 96 -10.00 -5.92 27.99
N LYS A 97 -9.00 -5.61 28.81
CA LYS A 97 -7.95 -6.57 29.17
C LYS A 97 -8.49 -7.78 29.91
N LYS A 98 -9.50 -7.59 30.75
CA LYS A 98 -10.19 -8.70 31.41
C LYS A 98 -10.88 -9.59 30.38
N THR A 99 -11.68 -9.03 29.48
CA THR A 99 -12.34 -9.80 28.41
C THR A 99 -11.33 -10.57 27.56
N ALA A 100 -10.24 -9.92 27.16
CA ALA A 100 -9.18 -10.57 26.40
C ALA A 100 -8.50 -11.72 27.18
N LEU A 101 -8.27 -11.54 28.48
CA LEU A 101 -7.76 -12.61 29.34
C LEU A 101 -8.75 -13.77 29.48
N ASP A 102 -10.04 -13.47 29.66
CA ASP A 102 -11.10 -14.48 29.77
C ASP A 102 -11.18 -15.31 28.47
N VAL A 103 -11.10 -14.66 27.29
CA VAL A 103 -11.00 -15.34 25.98
C VAL A 103 -9.76 -16.24 25.91
N GLN A 104 -8.58 -15.79 26.35
CA GLN A 104 -7.37 -16.61 26.34
C GLN A 104 -7.48 -17.85 27.25
N LEU A 105 -8.22 -17.74 28.35
CA LEU A 105 -8.46 -18.86 29.26
C LEU A 105 -9.51 -19.82 28.70
N ASP A 106 -10.50 -19.32 27.98
CA ASP A 106 -11.50 -20.12 27.24
C ASP A 106 -10.87 -20.93 26.11
N LEU A 107 -9.98 -20.31 25.34
CA LEU A 107 -9.20 -21.02 24.30
C LEU A 107 -8.37 -22.18 24.86
N ARG A 108 -8.00 -22.14 26.15
CA ARG A 108 -7.29 -23.20 26.88
C ARG A 108 -8.23 -24.19 27.58
N GLY A 109 -9.54 -23.98 27.52
CA GLY A 109 -10.55 -24.79 28.20
C GLY A 109 -10.57 -24.63 29.72
N LEU A 110 -10.11 -23.48 30.23
CA LEU A 110 -10.00 -23.21 31.67
C LEU A 110 -11.22 -22.46 32.24
N LEU A 111 -11.97 -21.76 31.40
CA LEU A 111 -13.23 -21.09 31.75
C LEU A 111 -14.08 -20.87 30.50
N ASP A 112 -15.36 -20.55 30.67
CA ASP A 112 -16.22 -20.09 29.57
C ASP A 112 -16.26 -18.54 29.63
N SER A 113 -15.77 -17.89 28.57
CA SER A 113 -15.71 -16.44 28.51
C SER A 113 -17.09 -15.81 28.25
N GLY A 114 -18.04 -16.60 27.74
CA GLY A 114 -19.32 -16.11 27.22
C GLY A 114 -19.17 -15.24 25.96
N VAL A 115 -17.95 -15.07 25.44
CA VAL A 115 -17.65 -14.31 24.23
C VAL A 115 -17.59 -15.29 23.06
N PRO A 116 -18.40 -15.11 22.01
CA PRO A 116 -18.25 -15.88 20.79
C PRO A 116 -16.82 -15.72 20.26
N LEU A 117 -16.11 -16.84 20.11
CA LEU A 117 -14.74 -16.87 19.59
C LEU A 117 -14.68 -16.60 18.09
N THR A 118 -15.83 -16.60 17.44
CA THR A 118 -15.98 -16.44 16.00
C THR A 118 -16.36 -14.99 15.69
N PRO A 119 -15.84 -14.40 14.61
CA PRO A 119 -16.57 -13.35 13.92
C PRO A 119 -17.95 -13.92 13.56
N THR A 120 -19.05 -13.33 14.05
CA THR A 120 -20.39 -13.80 13.67
C THR A 120 -20.70 -13.22 12.30
N PRO A 121 -20.92 -14.02 11.24
CA PRO A 121 -21.37 -13.48 9.97
C PRO A 121 -22.85 -13.07 10.10
N HIS A 122 -23.12 -11.77 10.11
CA HIS A 122 -24.46 -11.22 9.97
C HIS A 122 -24.62 -10.67 8.55
N THR A 123 -25.43 -11.36 7.74
CA THR A 123 -25.67 -11.09 6.31
C THR A 123 -24.40 -11.11 5.44
N SER A 124 -23.64 -10.01 5.44
CA SER A 124 -22.40 -9.78 4.67
C SER A 124 -21.30 -9.13 5.51
N ARG A 125 -21.55 -8.92 6.81
CA ARG A 125 -20.60 -8.27 7.73
C ARG A 125 -20.34 -9.19 8.90
N CYS A 126 -19.09 -9.24 9.31
CA CYS A 126 -18.73 -9.90 10.55
C CYS A 126 -19.09 -8.98 11.72
N GLU A 127 -19.45 -9.54 12.87
CA GLU A 127 -19.77 -8.80 14.08
C GLU A 127 -19.30 -9.53 15.35
N GLY A 128 -19.35 -8.82 16.49
CA GLY A 128 -18.97 -9.35 17.79
C GLY A 128 -17.56 -8.93 18.23
N TRP A 129 -17.25 -9.18 19.49
CA TRP A 129 -16.04 -8.67 20.14
C TRP A 129 -14.75 -9.05 19.41
N VAL A 130 -14.65 -10.30 18.93
CA VAL A 130 -13.48 -10.78 18.18
C VAL A 130 -13.30 -10.00 16.89
N TRP A 131 -14.38 -9.79 16.13
CA TRP A 131 -14.35 -9.02 14.88
C TRP A 131 -14.04 -7.55 15.11
N GLU A 132 -14.75 -6.89 16.03
CA GLU A 132 -14.54 -5.47 16.35
C GLU A 132 -13.10 -5.21 16.81
N THR A 133 -12.57 -6.13 17.62
CA THR A 133 -11.18 -6.07 18.07
C THR A 133 -10.21 -6.30 16.91
N HIS A 134 -10.45 -7.32 16.08
CA HIS A 134 -9.63 -7.59 14.90
C HIS A 134 -9.55 -6.35 14.00
N MET A 135 -10.69 -5.73 13.68
CA MET A 135 -10.74 -4.52 12.85
C MET A 135 -10.08 -3.30 13.51
N LYS A 136 -10.19 -3.16 14.84
CA LYS A 136 -9.54 -2.07 15.60
C LYS A 136 -8.01 -2.13 15.51
N TYR A 137 -7.43 -3.33 15.56
CA TYR A 137 -5.98 -3.54 15.53
C TYR A 137 -5.43 -3.91 14.14
N LEU A 138 -6.31 -4.08 13.15
CA LEU A 138 -5.90 -4.31 11.78
C LEU A 138 -5.03 -3.14 11.29
N ASP A 139 -3.94 -3.48 10.60
CA ASP A 139 -2.98 -2.48 10.12
C ASP A 139 -3.69 -1.45 9.22
N PRO A 140 -3.72 -0.15 9.60
CA PRO A 140 -4.34 0.91 8.80
C PRO A 140 -3.77 1.01 7.38
N GLN A 141 -2.53 0.54 7.18
CA GLN A 141 -1.89 0.48 5.87
C GLN A 141 -2.59 -0.51 4.94
N LYS A 142 -3.15 -1.62 5.46
CA LYS A 142 -3.94 -2.56 4.65
C LYS A 142 -5.21 -1.90 4.09
N PHE A 143 -5.93 -1.13 4.90
CA PHE A 143 -7.10 -0.37 4.42
C PHE A 143 -6.69 0.66 3.35
N LYS A 144 -5.53 1.30 3.53
CA LYS A 144 -5.02 2.25 2.55
C LYS A 144 -4.68 1.57 1.23
N ASP A 145 -4.04 0.41 1.30
CA ASP A 145 -3.54 -0.35 0.14
C ASP A 145 -4.62 -1.19 -0.54
N PHE A 146 -5.76 -1.43 0.10
CA PHE A 146 -6.92 -2.10 -0.49
C PHE A 146 -7.42 -1.36 -1.74
N THR A 147 -7.61 -2.10 -2.83
CA THR A 147 -8.04 -1.61 -4.15
C THR A 147 -9.38 -2.22 -4.55
N TYR A 148 -10.03 -1.61 -5.55
CA TYR A 148 -11.27 -2.18 -6.11
C TYR A 148 -11.01 -3.54 -6.79
N GLN A 149 -9.83 -3.73 -7.37
CA GLN A 149 -9.41 -5.02 -7.94
C GLN A 149 -9.37 -6.11 -6.86
N ASP A 150 -8.90 -5.81 -5.65
CA ASP A 150 -8.92 -6.78 -4.55
C ASP A 150 -10.34 -7.22 -4.19
N ALA A 151 -11.33 -6.32 -4.33
CA ALA A 151 -12.73 -6.63 -4.10
C ALA A 151 -13.33 -7.46 -5.25
N GLU A 152 -13.02 -7.14 -6.51
CA GLU A 152 -13.42 -7.93 -7.69
C GLU A 152 -12.84 -9.35 -7.66
N ASP A 153 -11.55 -9.49 -7.29
CA ASP A 153 -10.84 -10.76 -7.25
C ASP A 153 -11.44 -11.73 -6.21
N GLU A 154 -12.02 -11.20 -5.13
CA GLU A 154 -12.75 -11.97 -4.11
C GLU A 154 -14.26 -12.07 -4.40
N GLY A 155 -14.74 -11.50 -5.52
CA GLY A 155 -16.14 -11.59 -5.96
C GLY A 155 -17.14 -10.77 -5.13
N LEU A 156 -16.68 -9.67 -4.52
CA LEU A 156 -17.51 -8.75 -3.74
C LEU A 156 -18.23 -7.70 -4.60
N VAL A 157 -17.83 -7.58 -5.87
CA VAL A 157 -18.37 -6.61 -6.84
C VAL A 157 -18.58 -7.26 -8.20
#